data_AF-A0A5C9E2Q2-F1
#
_entry.id   AF-A0A5C9E2Q2-F1
#
_cell.length_a   1.000
_cell.length_b   1.000
_cell.length_c   1.000
_cell.angle_alpha   90.00
_cell.angle_beta   90.00
_cell.angle_gamma   90.00
#
_symmetry.space_group_name_H-M   'P 1'
#
loop_
_entity.id
_entity.type
_entity.pdbx_description
1 polymer ?
#
loop_
_entity_poly.entity_id
_entity_poly.type
_entity_poly.pdbx_seq_one_letter_code
_entity_poly.pdbx_strand_id
1 'polypeptide(L)'
;MSEIKSVKDDPKQNLPLTQDFQKQWIAGFFDAEGSATKKDTEQPMLSIYSTDKEKIHLIQELLDELSIHSGIYLPDDRTVYQLFITGGANIRRFFQTIPIRHPSKINKIRAFFDS
;
A
#
# COMPACT_ATOMS: atom_id res chain seq x y z
N MET A 1 18.99 17.36 14.04
CA MET A 1 18.89 16.08 14.78
C MET A 1 17.50 16.04 15.38
N SER A 2 16.59 15.24 14.84
CA SER A 2 15.22 15.14 15.37
C SER A 2 15.16 14.04 16.42
N GLU A 3 14.73 14.39 17.63
CA GLU A 3 14.53 13.48 18.76
C GLU A 3 13.44 12.44 18.44
N ILE A 4 13.75 11.17 18.67
CA ILE A 4 12.79 10.08 18.67
C ILE A 4 12.17 10.04 20.07
N LYS A 5 10.88 10.39 20.18
CA LYS A 5 10.11 10.15 21.40
C LYS A 5 9.89 8.63 21.56
N SER A 6 10.41 8.07 22.65
CA SER A 6 10.06 6.74 23.13
C SER A 6 8.69 6.81 23.80
N VAL A 7 7.77 5.93 23.40
CA VAL A 7 6.49 5.73 24.08
C VAL A 7 6.38 4.25 24.46
N LYS A 8 6.23 4.03 25.77
CA LYS A 8 5.98 2.75 26.40
C LYS A 8 4.50 2.37 26.25
N ASP A 9 4.24 1.06 26.28
CA ASP A 9 2.97 0.41 26.67
C ASP A 9 2.02 -0.20 25.61
N ASP A 10 2.55 -0.82 24.54
CA ASP A 10 1.97 -2.04 23.92
C ASP A 10 3.06 -2.85 23.16
N PRO A 11 3.39 -4.10 23.54
CA PRO A 11 4.44 -4.89 22.89
C PRO A 11 4.09 -5.40 21.47
N LYS A 12 2.87 -5.19 20.95
CA LYS A 12 2.49 -5.58 19.57
C LYS A 12 2.31 -4.43 18.58
N GLN A 13 2.46 -3.16 18.99
CA GLN A 13 2.15 -2.00 18.14
C GLN A 13 3.24 -0.93 18.06
N ASN A 14 4.44 -1.20 18.55
CA ASN A 14 5.56 -0.26 18.42
C ASN A 14 6.46 -0.63 17.24
N LEU A 15 6.18 -0.09 16.05
CA LEU A 15 7.16 0.01 14.96
C LEU A 15 7.87 1.38 15.06
N PRO A 16 9.00 1.54 15.80
CA PRO A 16 9.84 2.72 15.64
C PRO A 16 10.77 2.46 14.46
N LEU A 17 10.21 2.53 13.28
CA LEU A 17 10.89 2.10 12.08
C LEU A 17 10.84 3.27 11.12
N THR A 18 12.03 3.72 10.74
CA THR A 18 12.22 4.87 9.86
C THR A 18 11.26 4.81 8.68
N GLN A 19 10.93 5.97 8.11
CA GLN A 19 10.06 6.02 6.93
C GLN A 19 10.52 5.05 5.82
N ASP A 20 11.82 4.80 5.72
CA ASP A 20 12.39 3.81 4.81
C ASP A 20 11.99 2.37 5.13
N PHE A 21 12.05 1.97 6.40
CA PHE A 21 11.56 0.65 6.78
C PHE A 21 10.06 0.52 6.52
N GLN A 22 9.25 1.53 6.83
CA GLN A 22 7.81 1.50 6.55
C GLN A 22 7.54 1.28 5.05
N LYS A 23 8.25 2.02 4.17
CA LYS A 23 8.19 1.82 2.72
C LYS A 23 8.60 0.40 2.31
N GLN A 24 9.67 -0.14 2.90
CA GLN A 24 10.13 -1.51 2.63
C GLN A 24 9.11 -2.57 3.09
N TRP A 25 8.46 -2.33 4.23
CA TRP A 25 7.42 -3.21 4.74
C TRP A 25 6.18 -3.20 3.85
N ILE A 26 5.70 -2.02 3.44
CA ILE A 26 4.61 -1.89 2.46
C ILE A 26 5.00 -2.56 1.14
N ALA A 27 6.23 -2.39 0.67
CA ALA A 27 6.72 -3.02 -0.55
C ALA A 27 6.68 -4.55 -0.45
N GLY A 28 7.16 -5.14 0.64
CA GLY A 28 7.11 -6.58 0.88
C GLY A 28 5.67 -7.10 0.95
N PHE A 29 4.78 -6.36 1.62
CA PHE A 29 3.37 -6.72 1.70
C PHE A 29 2.69 -6.65 0.33
N PHE A 30 2.94 -5.58 -0.43
CA PHE A 30 2.42 -5.44 -1.79
C PHE A 30 3.00 -6.50 -2.73
N ASP A 31 4.26 -6.90 -2.57
CA ASP A 31 4.87 -7.97 -3.36
C ASP A 31 4.23 -9.34 -3.09
N ALA A 32 3.76 -9.59 -1.87
CA ALA A 32 3.02 -10.81 -1.53
C ALA A 32 1.55 -10.74 -1.96
N GLU A 33 0.80 -9.78 -1.42
CA GLU A 33 -0.67 -9.75 -1.48
C GLU A 33 -1.23 -8.71 -2.48
N GLY A 34 -0.36 -7.87 -3.01
CA GLY A 34 -0.75 -6.80 -3.92
C GLY A 34 -1.11 -7.28 -5.32
N SER A 35 -1.96 -6.51 -5.99
CA SER A 35 -2.29 -6.68 -7.40
C SER A 35 -2.33 -5.31 -8.09
N ALA A 36 -2.03 -5.31 -9.37
CA ALA A 36 -2.21 -4.16 -10.24
C ALA A 36 -3.18 -4.56 -11.35
N THR A 37 -4.21 -3.76 -11.60
CA THR A 37 -5.24 -4.03 -12.61
C THR A 37 -5.58 -2.77 -13.39
N LYS A 38 -5.75 -2.91 -14.70
CA LYS A 38 -6.28 -1.88 -15.59
C LYS A 38 -7.13 -2.63 -16.62
N LYS A 39 -8.45 -2.47 -16.56
CA LYS A 39 -9.34 -2.96 -17.61
C LYS A 39 -9.54 -1.86 -18.63
N ASP A 40 -9.88 -2.22 -19.87
CA ASP A 40 -9.89 -1.30 -21.03
C ASP A 40 -10.70 -0.01 -20.81
N THR A 41 -11.75 -0.06 -20.00
CA THR A 41 -12.63 1.07 -19.69
C THR A 41 -12.49 1.60 -18.25
N GLU A 42 -11.67 0.96 -17.42
CA GLU A 42 -11.51 1.29 -16.01
C GLU A 42 -10.22 2.06 -15.76
N GLN A 43 -10.26 2.98 -14.80
CA GLN A 43 -9.05 3.60 -14.29
C GLN A 43 -8.12 2.52 -13.73
N PRO A 44 -6.78 2.66 -13.89
CA PRO A 44 -5.85 1.75 -13.25
C PRO A 44 -6.07 1.76 -11.75
N MET A 45 -5.89 0.58 -11.14
CA MET A 45 -6.08 0.33 -9.73
C MET A 45 -4.95 -0.56 -9.21
N LEU A 46 -4.42 -0.20 -8.04
CA LEU A 46 -3.65 -1.12 -7.21
C LEU A 46 -4.54 -1.62 -6.08
N SER A 47 -4.41 -2.89 -5.73
CA SER A 47 -5.16 -3.50 -4.64
C SER A 47 -4.24 -4.26 -3.71
N ILE A 48 -4.54 -4.29 -2.42
CA ILE A 48 -3.96 -5.18 -1.41
C ILE A 48 -5.11 -5.90 -0.71
N TYR A 49 -4.99 -7.23 -0.56
CA TYR A 49 -6.04 -8.06 0.03
C TYR A 49 -5.56 -8.64 1.37
N SER A 50 -6.41 -8.63 2.39
CA SER A 50 -6.14 -9.33 3.65
C SER A 50 -7.40 -9.61 4.45
N THR A 51 -7.43 -10.71 5.18
CA THR A 51 -8.46 -10.94 6.22
C THR A 51 -8.16 -10.16 7.51
N ASP A 52 -6.93 -9.66 7.65
CA ASP A 52 -6.48 -8.89 8.81
C ASP A 52 -6.80 -7.40 8.63
N LYS A 53 -7.91 -6.98 9.25
CA LYS A 53 -8.41 -5.61 9.19
C LYS A 53 -7.37 -4.61 9.74
N GLU A 54 -6.72 -4.94 10.84
CA GLU A 54 -5.79 -4.02 11.52
C GLU A 54 -4.58 -3.75 10.63
N LYS A 55 -4.04 -4.78 9.96
CA LYS A 55 -2.96 -4.60 8.99
C LYS A 55 -3.37 -3.71 7.81
N ILE A 56 -4.60 -3.86 7.31
CA ILE A 56 -5.09 -3.06 6.19
C ILE A 56 -5.24 -1.58 6.59
N HIS A 57 -5.77 -1.29 7.78
CA HIS A 57 -5.82 0.08 8.29
C HIS A 57 -4.43 0.66 8.55
N LEU A 58 -3.51 -0.11 9.12
CA LEU A 58 -2.12 0.32 9.29
C LEU A 58 -1.47 0.68 7.95
N ILE A 59 -1.67 -0.14 6.91
CA ILE A 59 -1.15 0.19 5.57
C ILE A 59 -1.77 1.50 5.06
N GLN A 60 -3.07 1.71 5.21
CA GLN A 60 -3.73 2.96 4.81
C GLN A 60 -3.12 4.18 5.52
N GLU A 61 -2.96 4.12 6.84
CA GLU A 61 -2.38 5.21 7.63
C GLU A 61 -0.96 5.56 7.17
N LEU A 62 -0.12 4.54 6.97
CA LEU A 62 1.25 4.74 6.47
C LEU A 62 1.28 5.29 5.03
N LEU A 63 0.31 4.94 4.20
CA LEU A 63 0.19 5.50 2.85
C LEU A 63 -0.26 6.96 2.88
N ASP A 64 -1.18 7.32 3.76
CA ASP A 64 -1.64 8.71 3.92
C ASP A 64 -0.51 9.63 4.42
N GLU A 65 0.35 9.15 5.32
CA GLU A 65 1.59 9.85 5.73
C GLU A 65 2.54 10.13 4.55
N LEU A 66 2.51 9.27 3.53
CA LEU A 66 3.26 9.41 2.28
C LEU A 66 2.49 10.19 1.21
N SER A 67 1.36 10.80 1.56
CA SER A 67 0.44 11.50 0.65
C SER A 67 -0.08 10.59 -0.49
N ILE A 68 -0.23 9.29 -0.23
CA ILE A 68 -0.81 8.31 -1.15
C ILE A 68 -2.20 7.95 -0.62
N HIS A 69 -3.23 8.46 -1.27
CA HIS A 69 -4.60 8.23 -0.80
C HIS A 69 -5.07 6.82 -1.16
N SER A 70 -5.79 6.18 -0.25
CA SER A 70 -6.36 4.84 -0.49
C SER A 70 -7.75 4.72 0.12
N GLY A 71 -8.56 3.83 -0.45
CA GLY A 71 -9.83 3.41 0.13
C GLY A 71 -9.74 1.99 0.68
N ILE A 72 -10.58 1.68 1.67
CA ILE A 72 -10.76 0.32 2.16
C ILE A 72 -12.21 -0.08 1.89
N TYR A 73 -12.40 -1.28 1.38
CA TYR A 73 -13.72 -1.87 1.17
C TYR A 73 -13.72 -3.33 1.61
N LEU A 74 -14.80 -3.74 2.26
CA LEU A 74 -15.12 -5.14 2.54
C LEU A 74 -16.41 -5.46 1.79
N PRO A 75 -16.40 -6.36 0.79
CA PRO A 75 -17.63 -6.82 0.17
C PRO A 75 -18.54 -7.54 1.17
N ASP A 76 -19.86 -7.31 1.06
CA ASP A 76 -20.87 -7.86 1.98
C ASP A 76 -20.84 -9.40 2.08
N ASP A 77 -20.34 -10.08 1.05
CA ASP A 77 -20.29 -11.53 0.93
C ASP A 77 -18.88 -12.12 1.17
N ARG A 78 -17.90 -11.34 1.64
CA ARG A 78 -16.52 -11.81 1.83
C ARG A 78 -15.94 -11.46 3.20
N THR A 79 -14.91 -12.20 3.56
CA THR A 79 -14.12 -12.01 4.79
C THR A 79 -12.77 -11.33 4.54
N VAL A 80 -12.53 -10.88 3.30
CA VAL A 80 -11.25 -10.32 2.85
C VAL A 80 -11.43 -8.84 2.54
N TYR A 81 -10.76 -7.99 3.32
CA TYR A 81 -10.67 -6.57 3.08
C TYR A 81 -9.80 -6.30 1.85
N GLN A 82 -10.21 -5.32 1.06
CA GLN A 82 -9.42 -4.77 -0.03
C GLN A 82 -9.08 -3.31 0.27
N LEU A 83 -7.79 -3.02 0.33
CA LEU A 83 -7.28 -1.65 0.20
C LEU A 83 -7.06 -1.38 -1.29
N PHE A 84 -7.53 -0.24 -1.79
CA PHE A 84 -7.37 0.14 -3.19
C PHE A 84 -6.79 1.54 -3.35
N ILE A 85 -5.94 1.70 -4.35
CA ILE A 85 -5.34 2.97 -4.78
C ILE A 85 -5.71 3.17 -6.24
N THR A 86 -6.38 4.28 -6.53
CA THR A 86 -6.84 4.63 -7.88
C THR A 86 -6.31 5.99 -8.31
N GLY A 87 -6.38 6.25 -9.62
CA GLY A 87 -5.98 7.52 -10.23
C GLY A 87 -4.50 7.54 -10.59
N GLY A 88 -4.20 7.92 -11.83
CA GLY A 88 -2.86 7.81 -12.42
C GLY A 88 -1.77 8.54 -11.63
N ALA A 89 -2.05 9.76 -11.12
CA ALA A 89 -1.10 10.52 -10.32
C ALA A 89 -0.77 9.85 -8.98
N ASN A 90 -1.78 9.27 -8.33
CA ASN A 90 -1.66 8.63 -7.02
C ASN A 90 -0.94 7.27 -7.13
N ILE A 91 -1.25 6.50 -8.17
CA ILE A 91 -0.54 5.26 -8.50
C ILE A 91 0.91 5.53 -8.88
N ARG A 92 1.17 6.62 -9.63
CA ARG A 92 2.55 7.05 -9.95
C ARG A 92 3.32 7.40 -8.68
N ARG A 93 2.69 8.11 -7.73
CA ARG A 93 3.29 8.42 -6.43
C ARG A 93 3.62 7.14 -5.66
N PHE A 94 2.67 6.21 -5.54
CA PHE A 94 2.93 4.91 -4.91
C PHE A 94 4.13 4.21 -5.55
N PHE A 95 4.17 4.11 -6.89
CA PHE A 95 5.24 3.42 -7.60
C PHE A 95 6.62 4.09 -7.47
N GLN A 96 6.66 5.41 -7.31
CA GLN A 96 7.90 6.17 -7.10
C GLN A 96 8.37 6.16 -5.65
N THR A 97 7.45 6.00 -4.69
CA THR A 97 7.73 6.08 -3.26
C THR A 97 7.97 4.71 -2.62
N ILE A 98 7.25 3.68 -3.07
CA ILE A 98 7.30 2.33 -2.50
C ILE A 98 8.25 1.45 -3.35
N PRO A 99 9.33 0.90 -2.75
CA PRO A 99 10.35 0.15 -3.47
C PRO A 99 9.94 -1.31 -3.74
N ILE A 100 8.86 -1.50 -4.52
CA ILE A 100 8.33 -2.80 -4.98
C ILE A 100 9.44 -3.56 -5.73
N ARG A 101 9.58 -4.87 -5.49
CA ARG A 101 10.63 -5.69 -6.11
C ARG A 101 10.12 -6.75 -7.08
N HIS A 102 8.84 -7.11 -7.03
CA HIS A 102 8.32 -8.20 -7.86
C HIS A 102 8.24 -7.81 -9.36
N PRO A 103 9.03 -8.43 -10.26
CA PRO A 103 9.17 -7.97 -11.65
C PRO A 103 7.85 -7.88 -12.42
N SER A 104 6.96 -8.87 -12.26
CA SER A 104 5.64 -8.86 -12.91
C SER A 104 4.79 -7.66 -12.50
N LYS A 105 4.82 -7.26 -11.22
CA LYS A 105 4.04 -6.13 -10.70
C LYS A 105 4.63 -4.82 -11.20
N ILE A 106 5.95 -4.69 -11.18
CA ILE A 106 6.68 -3.54 -11.74
C ILE A 106 6.31 -3.34 -13.21
N ASN A 107 6.41 -4.41 -14.03
CA ASN A 107 6.12 -4.33 -15.46
C ASN A 107 4.65 -3.95 -15.72
N LYS A 108 3.72 -4.52 -14.95
CA LYS A 108 2.29 -4.22 -15.09
C LYS A 108 1.96 -2.77 -14.74
N ILE A 109 2.54 -2.24 -13.66
CA ILE A 109 2.33 -0.85 -13.25
C ILE A 109 2.95 0.12 -14.27
N ARG A 110 4.14 -0.18 -14.80
CA ARG A 110 4.77 0.63 -15.86
C ARG A 110 3.87 0.76 -17.09
N ALA A 111 3.29 -0.36 -17.53
CA ALA A 111 2.37 -0.38 -18.66
C ALA A 111 1.12 0.52 -18.46
N PHE A 112 0.79 0.93 -17.24
CA PHE A 112 -0.32 1.87 -17.01
C PHE A 112 -0.01 3.28 -17.51
N PHE A 113 1.28 3.64 -17.61
CA PHE A 113 1.76 4.97 -17.93
C PHE A 113 2.19 5.14 -19.40
N ASP A 114 2.42 4.04 -20.10
CA ASP A 114 2.89 4.02 -21.50
C ASP A 114 1.73 3.99 -22.51
N SER A 115 0.49 3.92 -22.02
CA SER A 115 -0.77 3.91 -22.78
C SER A 115 -1.53 5.21 -22.59
#